data_AF-A0A6V7NTN4-F1
#
_entry.id   AF-A0A6V7NTN4-F1
#
_cell.length_a   1.000
_cell.length_b   1.000
_cell.length_c   1.000
_cell.angle_alpha   90.00
_cell.angle_beta   90.00
_cell.angle_gamma   90.00
#
_symmetry.space_group_name_H-M   'P 1'
#
loop_
_entity.id
_entity.type
_entity.pdbx_description
1 polymer ?
#
loop_
_entity_poly.entity_id
_entity_poly.type
_entity_poly.pdbx_seq_one_letter_code
_entity_poly.pdbx_strand_id
1 'polypeptide(L)'
;MISLFSVGLLVSLGELFVSSAIHLLYGFYIFSSAVAADLSQALSEFAKPTSINAAASAVRELREKTARWVVVLRGAEKKDEHVLVPDLGSLTSIHDRARELFYYLKGGRVDYGEEHSRICGHSQFGRVYDRGHYLQWDEHHPIHFVGHSAGRRSHGLRGYDDTSEDWVLSVTSLSGALNGTTRTYLDGMQPTDGRSMKSICLLQLCRVGVIFYDWLDFKWLKNYYDFGFDHFEMGWRKQGISGLIDLLLGNSGPFASGDWILPDLTIQGSLN
;
A
#
# COMPACT_ATOMS: atom_id res chain seq x y z
N MET A 1 53.20 31.07 -25.08
CA MET A 1 52.21 31.85 -25.85
C MET A 1 51.05 30.93 -26.18
N ILE A 2 49.92 31.08 -25.50
CA ILE A 2 48.66 30.44 -25.92
C ILE A 2 48.22 31.22 -27.15
N SER A 3 48.03 30.57 -28.30
CA SER A 3 47.65 31.28 -29.53
C SER A 3 46.23 31.84 -29.36
N LEU A 4 45.93 32.97 -30.00
CA LEU A 4 44.57 33.55 -30.07
C LEU A 4 43.53 32.52 -30.52
N PHE A 5 43.96 31.53 -31.32
CA PHE A 5 43.15 30.41 -31.78
C PHE A 5 42.75 29.46 -30.63
N SER A 6 43.66 29.18 -29.69
CA SER A 6 43.40 28.34 -28.52
C SER A 6 42.46 29.03 -27.50
N VAL A 7 42.54 30.35 -27.37
CA VAL A 7 41.63 31.12 -26.51
C VAL A 7 40.21 31.13 -27.09
N GLY A 8 40.06 31.32 -28.40
CA GLY A 8 38.76 31.26 -29.07
C GLY A 8 38.07 29.89 -28.93
N LEU A 9 38.84 28.80 -29.09
CA LEU A 9 38.31 27.44 -28.92
C LEU A 9 37.82 27.16 -27.48
N LEU A 10 38.56 27.64 -26.47
CA LEU A 10 38.17 27.51 -25.06
C LEU A 10 36.86 28.26 -24.73
N VAL A 11 36.68 29.46 -25.28
CA VAL A 11 35.47 30.25 -25.10
C VAL A 11 34.27 29.54 -25.75
N SER A 12 34.39 29.07 -27.00
CA SER A 12 33.31 28.36 -27.68
C SER A 12 32.94 27.03 -27.00
N LEU A 13 33.92 26.29 -26.46
CA LEU A 13 33.64 25.08 -25.68
C LEU A 13 32.93 25.41 -24.35
N GLY A 14 33.30 26.52 -23.70
CA GLY A 14 32.62 27.01 -22.50
C GLY A 14 31.16 27.39 -22.77
N GLU A 15 30.89 28.12 -23.84
CA GLU A 15 29.52 28.48 -24.26
C GLU A 15 28.68 27.24 -24.60
N LEU A 16 29.27 26.27 -25.32
CA LEU A 16 28.60 25.02 -25.64
C LEU A 16 28.26 24.23 -24.37
N PHE A 17 29.18 24.16 -23.40
CA PHE A 17 28.96 23.48 -22.14
C PHE A 17 27.85 24.14 -21.32
N VAL A 18 27.88 25.46 -21.18
CA VAL A 18 26.85 26.22 -20.44
C VAL A 18 25.49 26.09 -21.11
N SER A 19 25.43 26.23 -22.43
CA SER A 19 24.19 26.04 -23.20
C SER A 19 23.62 24.63 -23.02
N SER A 20 24.48 23.61 -23.12
CA SER A 20 24.07 22.21 -22.92
C SER A 20 23.56 21.96 -21.50
N ALA A 21 24.25 22.48 -20.48
CA ALA A 21 23.86 22.34 -19.08
C ALA A 21 22.52 23.02 -18.79
N ILE A 22 22.28 24.21 -19.34
CA ILE A 22 21.00 24.93 -19.21
C ILE A 22 19.86 24.13 -19.84
N HIS A 23 20.05 23.61 -21.06
CA HIS A 23 19.02 22.80 -21.73
C HIS A 23 18.73 21.50 -20.97
N LEU A 24 19.74 20.87 -20.37
CA LEU A 24 19.59 19.65 -19.59
C LEU A 24 18.83 19.91 -18.28
N LEU A 25 19.16 21.01 -17.57
CA LEU A 25 18.44 21.43 -16.37
C LEU A 25 17.00 21.84 -16.69
N TYR A 26 16.78 22.56 -17.78
CA TYR A 26 15.45 22.98 -18.21
C TYR A 26 14.59 21.78 -18.67
N GLY A 27 15.19 20.82 -19.39
CA GLY A 27 14.56 19.56 -19.74
C GLY A 27 14.19 18.74 -18.51
N PHE A 28 15.08 18.65 -17.52
CA PHE A 28 14.79 17.97 -16.25
C PHE A 28 13.69 18.68 -15.47
N TYR A 29 13.67 20.01 -15.46
CA TYR A 29 12.62 20.81 -14.84
C TYR A 29 11.24 20.55 -15.49
N ILE A 30 11.13 20.62 -16.82
CA ILE A 30 9.88 20.34 -17.53
C ILE A 30 9.43 18.89 -17.30
N PHE A 31 10.36 17.93 -17.40
CA PHE A 31 10.05 16.53 -17.15
C PHE A 31 9.57 16.30 -15.70
N SER A 32 10.26 16.86 -14.71
CA SER A 32 9.90 16.71 -13.30
C SER A 32 8.55 17.35 -12.97
N SER A 33 8.24 18.51 -13.55
CA SER A 33 6.96 19.20 -13.36
C SER A 33 5.81 18.48 -14.05
N ALA A 34 6.03 17.91 -15.23
CA ALA A 34 5.06 17.04 -15.90
C ALA A 34 4.79 15.76 -15.09
N VAL A 35 5.84 15.08 -14.64
CA VAL A 35 5.71 13.89 -13.78
C VAL A 35 5.03 14.23 -12.46
N ALA A 36 5.33 15.37 -11.84
CA ALA A 36 4.67 15.82 -10.61
C ALA A 36 3.19 16.16 -10.84
N ALA A 37 2.84 16.75 -11.99
CA ALA A 37 1.46 17.03 -12.36
C ALA A 37 0.66 15.74 -12.60
N ASP A 38 1.21 14.80 -13.36
CA ASP A 38 0.60 13.49 -13.61
C ASP A 38 0.46 12.68 -12.32
N LEU A 39 1.47 12.71 -11.44
CA LEU A 39 1.41 12.08 -10.12
C LEU A 39 0.35 12.74 -9.23
N SER A 40 0.27 14.07 -9.22
CA SER A 40 -0.75 14.83 -8.49
C SER A 40 -2.15 14.52 -9.01
N GLN A 41 -2.31 14.40 -10.33
CA GLN A 41 -3.57 14.03 -10.95
C GLN A 41 -3.94 12.58 -10.63
N ALA A 42 -3.01 11.64 -10.73
CA ALA A 42 -3.23 10.24 -10.35
C ALA A 42 -3.59 10.09 -8.87
N LEU A 43 -2.96 10.86 -7.98
CA LEU A 43 -3.25 10.90 -6.55
C LEU A 43 -4.61 11.57 -6.26
N SER A 44 -4.96 12.65 -6.95
CA SER A 44 -6.25 13.32 -6.77
C SER A 44 -7.42 12.50 -7.33
N GLU A 45 -7.21 11.75 -8.41
CA GLU A 45 -8.17 10.75 -8.89
C GLU A 45 -8.34 9.59 -7.93
N PHE A 46 -7.24 9.14 -7.30
CA PHE A 46 -7.27 8.14 -6.23
C PHE A 46 -8.05 8.65 -5.00
N ALA A 47 -7.96 9.95 -4.72
CA ALA A 47 -8.64 10.61 -3.61
C ALA A 47 -10.05 11.17 -3.97
N LYS A 48 -10.63 10.83 -5.13
CA LYS A 48 -11.90 11.43 -5.60
C LYS A 48 -13.02 11.31 -4.55
N PRO A 49 -13.64 12.44 -4.13
CA PRO A 49 -14.67 12.47 -3.08
C PRO A 49 -15.97 11.74 -3.46
N THR A 50 -16.20 11.46 -4.75
CA THR A 50 -17.37 10.70 -5.21
C THR A 50 -17.41 9.28 -4.64
N SER A 51 -16.25 8.63 -4.51
CA SER A 51 -16.14 7.28 -3.94
C SER A 51 -16.37 7.27 -2.43
N ILE A 52 -15.85 8.29 -1.74
CA ILE A 52 -16.05 8.52 -0.30
C ILE A 52 -17.53 8.81 -0.01
N ASN A 53 -18.19 9.63 -0.84
CA ASN A 53 -19.62 9.91 -0.73
C ASN A 53 -20.48 8.67 -0.99
N ALA A 54 -20.11 7.84 -1.96
CA ALA A 54 -20.78 6.56 -2.21
C ALA A 54 -20.62 5.59 -1.03
N ALA A 55 -19.43 5.54 -0.42
CA ALA A 55 -19.18 4.76 0.80
C ALA A 55 -20.02 5.24 1.97
N ALA A 56 -20.02 6.55 2.22
CA ALA A 56 -20.86 7.16 3.24
C ALA A 56 -22.36 6.85 3.02
N SER A 57 -22.84 6.91 1.78
CA SER A 57 -24.23 6.60 1.44
C SER A 57 -24.56 5.13 1.69
N ALA A 58 -23.72 4.20 1.23
CA ALA A 58 -23.95 2.75 1.42
C ALA A 58 -23.92 2.37 2.91
N VAL A 59 -22.99 2.95 3.67
CA VAL A 59 -22.91 2.76 5.14
C VAL A 59 -24.18 3.29 5.81
N ARG A 60 -24.67 4.45 5.40
CA ARG A 60 -25.90 5.04 5.95
C ARG A 60 -27.11 4.15 5.68
N GLU A 61 -27.25 3.64 4.45
CA GLU A 61 -28.35 2.74 4.08
C GLU A 61 -28.32 1.43 4.88
N LEU A 62 -27.16 0.80 5.03
CA LEU A 62 -27.01 -0.43 5.81
C LEU A 62 -27.35 -0.20 7.28
N ARG A 63 -26.90 0.93 7.85
CA ARG A 63 -27.23 1.32 9.23
C ARG A 63 -28.72 1.49 9.42
N GLU A 64 -29.39 2.26 8.55
CA GLU A 64 -30.83 2.52 8.62
C GLU A 64 -31.64 1.21 8.55
N LYS A 65 -31.17 0.22 7.80
CA LYS A 65 -31.87 -1.07 7.61
C LYS A 65 -31.62 -2.09 8.72
N THR A 66 -30.44 -2.09 9.34
CA THR A 66 -29.99 -3.25 10.15
C THR A 66 -29.63 -2.91 11.59
N ALA A 67 -29.35 -1.65 11.92
CA ALA A 67 -28.82 -1.24 13.23
C ALA A 67 -27.61 -2.08 13.71
N ARG A 68 -26.85 -2.67 12.78
CA ARG A 68 -25.67 -3.50 13.06
C ARG A 68 -24.37 -2.75 12.76
N TRP A 69 -23.27 -3.31 13.25
CA TRP A 69 -21.93 -2.76 13.04
C TRP A 69 -21.52 -2.85 11.58
N VAL A 70 -20.92 -1.76 11.09
CA VAL A 70 -20.39 -1.65 9.73
C VAL A 70 -18.89 -1.38 9.81
N VAL A 71 -18.09 -2.23 9.18
CA VAL A 71 -16.65 -2.06 9.05
C VAL A 71 -16.33 -1.52 7.67
N VAL A 72 -15.68 -0.37 7.60
CA VAL A 72 -15.31 0.29 6.34
C VAL A 72 -13.82 0.16 6.09
N LEU A 73 -13.46 -0.57 5.03
CA LEU A 73 -12.10 -0.85 4.62
C LEU A 73 -11.69 0.16 3.53
N ARG A 74 -10.98 1.22 3.98
CA ARG A 74 -10.62 2.46 3.27
C ARG A 74 -11.82 3.33 2.81
N GLY A 75 -11.61 4.64 2.79
CA GLY A 75 -12.53 5.58 2.13
C GLY A 75 -13.66 6.14 3.01
N ALA A 76 -13.56 6.04 4.34
CA ALA A 76 -14.45 6.74 5.27
C ALA A 76 -13.65 7.57 6.26
N GLU A 77 -13.99 8.86 6.38
CA GLU A 77 -13.34 9.79 7.32
C GLU A 77 -14.03 9.83 8.68
N LYS A 78 -15.27 9.35 8.80
CA LYS A 78 -16.09 9.57 10.00
C LYS A 78 -16.34 8.27 10.76
N LYS A 79 -15.72 8.18 11.95
CA LYS A 79 -16.08 7.20 12.97
C LYS A 79 -17.41 7.63 13.60
N ASP A 80 -18.41 6.77 13.54
CA ASP A 80 -19.72 6.90 14.18
C ASP A 80 -19.90 5.71 15.13
N GLU A 81 -20.89 5.72 16.02
CA GLU A 81 -21.06 4.78 17.13
C GLU A 81 -21.09 3.30 16.69
N HIS A 82 -21.52 3.01 15.45
CA HIS A 82 -21.55 1.66 14.87
C HIS A 82 -20.71 1.51 13.60
N VAL A 83 -19.78 2.43 13.34
CA VAL A 83 -18.92 2.41 12.15
C VAL A 83 -17.46 2.31 12.55
N LEU A 84 -16.82 1.20 12.19
CA LEU A 84 -15.40 0.96 12.42
C LEU A 84 -14.61 1.23 11.15
N VAL A 85 -13.58 2.08 11.27
CA VAL A 85 -12.64 2.37 10.19
C VAL A 85 -11.24 1.97 10.67
N PRO A 86 -10.83 0.72 10.46
CA PRO A 86 -9.51 0.25 10.87
C PRO A 86 -8.43 0.82 9.95
N ASP A 87 -7.29 1.17 10.54
CA ASP A 87 -6.06 1.44 9.79
C ASP A 87 -5.21 0.16 9.77
N LEU A 88 -5.10 -0.43 8.58
CA LEU A 88 -4.48 -1.74 8.33
C LEU A 88 -3.27 -1.60 7.39
N GLY A 89 -2.70 -0.39 7.30
CA GLY A 89 -1.64 -0.11 6.35
C GLY A 89 -2.12 0.11 4.92
N SER A 90 -1.35 0.89 4.17
CA SER A 90 -1.68 1.26 2.79
C SER A 90 -1.05 0.38 1.71
N LEU A 91 -0.04 -0.44 2.03
CA LEU A 91 0.66 -1.28 1.05
C LEU A 91 0.77 -2.76 1.44
N THR A 92 0.34 -3.12 2.65
CA THR A 92 0.15 -4.50 3.13
C THR A 92 -0.61 -5.38 2.15
N SER A 93 -0.23 -6.66 2.07
CA SER A 93 -0.96 -7.67 1.28
C SER A 93 -2.38 -7.89 1.79
N ILE A 94 -3.22 -8.50 0.97
CA ILE A 94 -4.61 -8.80 1.31
C ILE A 94 -4.68 -9.82 2.45
N HIS A 95 -3.77 -10.79 2.49
CA HIS A 95 -3.66 -11.79 3.56
C HIS A 95 -3.35 -11.12 4.90
N ASP A 96 -2.29 -10.30 4.95
CA ASP A 96 -1.88 -9.64 6.19
C ASP A 96 -2.94 -8.67 6.69
N ARG A 97 -3.58 -7.93 5.78
CA ARG A 97 -4.71 -7.05 6.13
C ARG A 97 -5.87 -7.82 6.74
N ALA A 98 -6.19 -9.01 6.23
CA ALA A 98 -7.26 -9.83 6.76
C ALA A 98 -6.94 -10.30 8.19
N ARG A 99 -5.68 -10.70 8.43
CA ARG A 99 -5.17 -11.07 9.75
C ARG A 99 -5.24 -9.88 10.71
N GLU A 100 -4.73 -8.72 10.33
CA GLU A 100 -4.78 -7.51 11.15
C GLU A 100 -6.21 -7.07 11.46
N LEU A 101 -7.11 -7.15 10.47
CA LEU A 101 -8.52 -6.83 10.65
C LEU A 101 -9.20 -7.73 11.69
N PHE A 102 -8.91 -9.03 11.65
CA PHE A 102 -9.46 -9.98 12.62
C PHE A 102 -9.08 -9.59 14.05
N TYR A 103 -7.79 -9.37 14.32
CA TYR A 103 -7.33 -8.98 15.65
C TYR A 103 -7.69 -7.55 16.04
N TYR A 104 -7.87 -6.65 15.07
CA TYR A 104 -8.45 -5.33 15.34
C TYR A 104 -9.86 -5.46 15.94
N LEU A 105 -10.67 -6.39 15.44
CA LEU A 105 -12.03 -6.63 15.93
C LEU A 105 -12.03 -7.43 17.24
N LYS A 106 -11.30 -8.54 17.30
CA LYS A 106 -11.29 -9.48 18.43
C LYS A 106 -10.30 -9.15 19.55
N GLY A 107 -9.32 -8.29 19.30
CA GLY A 107 -8.20 -8.07 20.20
C GLY A 107 -7.20 -9.23 20.20
N GLY A 108 -6.05 -9.01 20.82
CA GLY A 108 -4.95 -9.97 20.87
C GLY A 108 -3.78 -9.58 19.97
N ARG A 109 -2.80 -10.48 19.88
CA ARG A 109 -1.60 -10.29 19.05
C ARG A 109 -1.83 -10.85 17.66
N VAL A 110 -1.55 -10.04 16.64
CA VAL A 110 -1.67 -10.47 15.24
C VAL A 110 -0.77 -11.66 14.97
N ASP A 111 -1.35 -12.74 14.47
CA ASP A 111 -0.67 -13.92 13.93
C ASP A 111 -0.95 -14.01 12.42
N TYR A 112 0.10 -13.84 11.62
CA TYR A 112 0.04 -13.94 10.16
C TYR A 112 0.08 -15.39 9.65
N GLY A 113 0.39 -16.34 10.54
CA GLY A 113 0.55 -17.76 10.26
C GLY A 113 2.01 -18.13 10.01
N GLU A 114 2.48 -19.20 10.68
CA GLU A 114 3.87 -19.66 10.62
C GLU A 114 4.34 -19.92 9.18
N GLU A 115 3.56 -20.67 8.40
CA GLU A 115 3.93 -21.04 7.03
C GLU A 115 3.97 -19.82 6.09
N HIS A 116 2.98 -18.92 6.19
CA HIS A 116 2.94 -17.69 5.41
C HIS A 116 4.16 -16.82 5.70
N SER A 117 4.43 -16.57 6.98
CA SER A 117 5.57 -15.77 7.42
C SER A 117 6.92 -16.36 7.01
N ARG A 118 7.04 -17.69 6.99
CA ARG A 118 8.23 -18.38 6.48
C ARG A 118 8.41 -18.19 4.97
N ILE A 119 7.34 -18.30 4.19
CA ILE A 119 7.37 -18.13 2.72
C ILE A 119 7.66 -16.66 2.36
N CYS A 120 6.99 -15.73 3.02
CA CYS A 120 7.06 -14.31 2.71
C CYS A 120 8.23 -13.58 3.39
N GLY A 121 8.93 -14.24 4.32
CA GLY A 121 10.16 -13.74 4.93
C GLY A 121 9.93 -12.61 5.93
N HIS A 122 8.88 -12.71 6.75
CA HIS A 122 8.56 -11.72 7.79
C HIS A 122 8.20 -12.38 9.12
N SER A 123 8.02 -11.58 10.18
CA SER A 123 7.63 -12.09 11.50
C SER A 123 6.22 -12.70 11.45
N GLN A 124 6.05 -13.88 12.07
CA GLN A 124 4.74 -14.49 12.31
C GLN A 124 3.82 -13.59 13.13
N PHE A 125 4.40 -12.89 14.11
CA PHE A 125 3.62 -12.09 15.03
C PHE A 125 3.80 -10.59 14.78
N GLY A 126 2.67 -9.90 14.65
CA GLY A 126 2.60 -8.46 14.43
C GLY A 126 2.23 -7.67 15.68
N ARG A 127 1.48 -6.59 15.43
CA ARG A 127 0.96 -5.67 16.44
C ARG A 127 0.05 -6.35 17.46
N VAL A 128 -0.01 -5.77 18.66
CA VAL A 128 -0.88 -6.21 19.74
C VAL A 128 -2.03 -5.22 19.86
N TYR A 129 -3.25 -5.73 19.79
CA TYR A 129 -4.47 -5.00 20.07
C TYR A 129 -4.93 -5.34 21.49
N ASP A 130 -4.63 -4.48 22.47
CA ASP A 130 -4.96 -4.72 23.88
C ASP A 130 -6.46 -4.95 24.10
N ARG A 131 -7.30 -4.28 23.29
CA ARG A 131 -8.75 -4.44 23.29
C ARG A 131 -9.27 -4.51 21.87
N GLY A 132 -10.06 -5.55 21.57
CA GLY A 132 -10.81 -5.64 20.32
C GLY A 132 -11.90 -4.59 20.24
N HIS A 133 -12.06 -4.00 19.06
CA HIS A 133 -13.11 -3.01 18.82
C HIS A 133 -14.53 -3.61 18.77
N TYR A 134 -14.64 -4.93 18.60
CA TYR A 134 -15.92 -5.65 18.62
C TYR A 134 -15.74 -7.10 19.13
N LEU A 135 -15.50 -7.25 20.44
CA LEU A 135 -15.19 -8.56 21.07
C LEU A 135 -16.29 -9.62 20.88
N GLN A 136 -17.55 -9.18 20.95
CA GLN A 136 -18.74 -10.03 20.81
C GLN A 136 -19.00 -10.51 19.38
N TRP A 137 -18.13 -10.20 18.42
CA TRP A 137 -18.31 -10.60 17.02
C TRP A 137 -18.39 -12.12 16.86
N ASP A 138 -19.55 -12.64 16.50
CA ASP A 138 -19.79 -14.08 16.31
C ASP A 138 -20.98 -14.29 15.35
N GLU A 139 -21.44 -15.52 15.21
CA GLU A 139 -22.61 -15.89 14.38
C GLU A 139 -23.90 -15.18 14.80
N HIS A 140 -24.06 -14.86 16.10
CA HIS A 140 -25.23 -14.16 16.63
C HIS A 140 -25.09 -12.64 16.52
N HIS A 141 -23.85 -12.15 16.36
CA HIS A 141 -23.49 -10.75 16.27
C HIS A 141 -22.69 -10.44 14.99
N PRO A 142 -23.23 -10.70 13.79
CA PRO A 142 -22.46 -10.53 12.56
C PRO A 142 -22.46 -9.09 12.07
N ILE A 143 -21.46 -8.79 11.25
CA ILE A 143 -21.14 -7.42 10.82
C ILE A 143 -21.21 -7.26 9.30
N HIS A 144 -21.44 -6.03 8.85
CA HIS A 144 -21.35 -5.66 7.44
C HIS A 144 -19.95 -5.15 7.12
N PHE A 145 -19.35 -5.64 6.02
CA PHE A 145 -18.12 -5.06 5.49
C PHE A 145 -18.42 -4.19 4.28
N VAL A 146 -17.80 -3.01 4.23
CA VAL A 146 -17.83 -2.11 3.09
C VAL A 146 -16.39 -1.82 2.68
N GLY A 147 -15.96 -2.39 1.55
CA GLY A 147 -14.59 -2.23 1.05
C GLY A 147 -14.52 -1.32 -0.17
N HIS A 148 -13.66 -0.30 -0.12
CA HIS A 148 -13.34 0.52 -1.28
C HIS A 148 -12.07 0.00 -1.99
N SER A 149 -12.10 -0.09 -3.32
CA SER A 149 -10.95 -0.52 -4.13
C SER A 149 -10.38 -1.88 -3.68
N ALA A 150 -9.14 -1.94 -3.22
CA ALA A 150 -8.51 -3.15 -2.71
C ALA A 150 -9.16 -3.68 -1.40
N GLY A 151 -9.95 -2.85 -0.71
CA GLY A 151 -10.52 -3.16 0.60
C GLY A 151 -11.54 -4.30 0.62
N ARG A 152 -12.14 -4.70 -0.52
CA ARG A 152 -13.09 -5.84 -0.52
C ARG A 152 -12.39 -7.20 -0.47
N ARG A 153 -11.10 -7.36 -0.74
CA ARG A 153 -10.55 -8.73 -0.78
C ARG A 153 -10.13 -9.30 0.56
N SER A 154 -10.16 -8.53 1.62
CA SER A 154 -9.81 -8.97 2.98
C SER A 154 -10.82 -9.95 3.61
N HIS A 155 -11.68 -10.62 2.84
CA HIS A 155 -12.68 -11.59 3.32
C HIS A 155 -12.16 -13.02 3.52
N GLY A 156 -10.87 -13.25 3.26
CA GLY A 156 -10.22 -14.52 3.56
C GLY A 156 -9.93 -14.67 5.06
N LEU A 157 -10.96 -14.74 5.91
CA LEU A 157 -10.81 -15.21 7.30
C LEU A 157 -10.64 -16.75 7.37
N ARG A 158 -10.54 -17.42 6.22
CA ARG A 158 -10.27 -18.85 6.13
C ARG A 158 -8.88 -19.13 6.73
N GLY A 159 -8.86 -19.83 7.85
CA GLY A 159 -7.62 -20.16 8.56
C GLY A 159 -7.67 -19.99 10.08
N TYR A 160 -8.84 -19.72 10.66
CA TYR A 160 -9.11 -19.92 12.08
C TYR A 160 -10.08 -21.09 12.25
N ASP A 161 -9.65 -22.10 12.99
CA ASP A 161 -10.39 -23.36 13.21
C ASP A 161 -11.76 -23.16 13.91
N ASP A 162 -12.04 -21.96 14.43
CA ASP A 162 -13.25 -21.59 15.17
C ASP A 162 -14.00 -20.40 14.56
N THR A 163 -13.86 -20.20 13.24
CA THR A 163 -14.60 -19.15 12.51
C THR A 163 -15.69 -19.74 11.63
N SER A 164 -16.82 -19.03 11.56
CA SER A 164 -17.99 -19.41 10.76
C SER A 164 -18.33 -18.32 9.75
N GLU A 165 -18.90 -18.73 8.62
CA GLU A 165 -19.37 -17.82 7.57
C GLU A 165 -20.49 -16.90 8.06
N ASP A 166 -21.24 -17.35 9.07
CA ASP A 166 -22.34 -16.59 9.67
C ASP A 166 -21.88 -15.35 10.44
N TRP A 167 -20.57 -15.18 10.67
CA TRP A 167 -19.99 -13.99 11.31
C TRP A 167 -20.08 -12.75 10.41
N VAL A 168 -20.31 -12.94 9.11
CA VAL A 168 -20.35 -11.87 8.12
C VAL A 168 -21.74 -11.76 7.51
N LEU A 169 -22.45 -10.68 7.82
CA LEU A 169 -23.83 -10.50 7.35
C LEU A 169 -23.90 -10.03 5.90
N SER A 170 -23.01 -9.12 5.50
CA SER A 170 -22.87 -8.75 4.09
C SER A 170 -21.51 -8.18 3.77
N VAL A 171 -21.19 -8.21 2.48
CA VAL A 171 -19.99 -7.63 1.90
C VAL A 171 -20.38 -6.72 0.75
N THR A 172 -20.10 -5.43 0.88
CA THR A 172 -20.33 -4.41 -0.14
C THR A 172 -19.00 -3.91 -0.69
N SER A 173 -18.87 -3.87 -2.01
CA SER A 173 -17.72 -3.26 -2.69
C SER A 173 -18.07 -1.93 -3.30
N LEU A 174 -17.12 -1.02 -3.22
CA LEU A 174 -17.16 0.21 -3.99
C LEU A 174 -15.91 0.27 -4.84
N SER A 175 -16.09 0.18 -6.15
CA SER A 175 -14.98 0.18 -7.12
C SER A 175 -13.91 -0.88 -6.85
N GLY A 176 -14.31 -2.04 -6.30
CA GLY A 176 -13.36 -3.08 -5.93
C GLY A 176 -12.78 -3.82 -7.13
N ALA A 177 -11.46 -4.04 -7.11
CA ALA A 177 -10.73 -4.75 -8.16
C ALA A 177 -10.93 -6.28 -8.04
N LEU A 178 -12.19 -6.74 -8.11
CA LEU A 178 -12.59 -8.12 -7.83
C LEU A 178 -12.03 -9.19 -8.76
N ASN A 179 -11.71 -8.82 -10.00
CA ASN A 179 -11.06 -9.69 -10.97
C ASN A 179 -9.62 -9.22 -11.24
N GLY A 180 -9.07 -8.40 -10.34
CA GLY A 180 -7.83 -7.66 -10.56
C GLY A 180 -8.08 -6.39 -11.38
N THR A 181 -7.01 -5.65 -11.63
CA THR A 181 -7.03 -4.42 -12.43
C THR A 181 -5.82 -4.36 -13.35
N THR A 182 -6.05 -3.98 -14.62
CA THR A 182 -4.98 -3.76 -15.60
C THR A 182 -4.11 -2.54 -15.27
N ARG A 183 -4.58 -1.65 -14.39
CA ARG A 183 -3.83 -0.47 -13.93
C ARG A 183 -2.50 -0.82 -13.29
N THR A 184 -2.42 -1.95 -12.58
CA THR A 184 -1.17 -2.46 -11.97
C THR A 184 -0.03 -2.59 -13.00
N TYR A 185 -0.34 -3.00 -14.24
CA TYR A 185 0.65 -3.13 -15.31
C TYR A 185 1.08 -1.79 -15.91
N LEU A 186 0.18 -0.80 -15.89
CA LEU A 186 0.49 0.58 -16.27
C LEU A 186 1.42 1.20 -15.22
N ASP A 187 1.15 0.97 -13.95
CA ASP A 187 1.95 1.50 -12.84
C ASP A 187 3.35 0.87 -12.80
N GLY A 188 3.50 -0.37 -13.27
CA GLY A 188 4.82 -0.95 -13.50
C GLY A 188 4.96 -2.44 -13.22
N MET A 189 3.89 -3.15 -12.88
CA MET A 189 3.91 -4.61 -12.71
C MET A 189 4.12 -5.32 -14.05
N GLN A 190 4.78 -6.48 -14.03
CA GLN A 190 4.98 -7.32 -15.21
C GLN A 190 3.72 -8.16 -15.49
N PRO A 191 3.16 -8.14 -16.71
CA PRO A 191 1.99 -8.96 -17.05
C PRO A 191 2.29 -10.46 -17.14
N THR A 192 3.55 -10.87 -17.15
CA THR A 192 3.96 -12.27 -17.30
C THR A 192 3.74 -13.07 -16.03
N ASP A 193 4.15 -12.54 -14.88
CA ASP A 193 4.03 -13.19 -13.57
C ASP A 193 3.02 -12.50 -12.63
N GLY A 194 2.65 -11.24 -12.89
CA GLY A 194 1.79 -10.45 -12.01
C GLY A 194 2.41 -10.15 -10.64
N ARG A 195 3.70 -10.41 -10.44
CA ARG A 195 4.38 -10.30 -9.13
C ARG A 195 5.60 -9.41 -9.17
N SER A 196 6.36 -9.44 -10.26
CA SER A 196 7.57 -8.62 -10.37
C SER A 196 7.26 -7.26 -10.98
N MET A 197 8.08 -6.28 -10.61
CA MET A 197 8.06 -4.94 -11.21
C MET A 197 8.98 -4.90 -12.44
N LYS A 198 8.62 -4.10 -13.45
CA LYS A 198 9.49 -3.77 -14.58
C LYS A 198 10.80 -3.15 -14.07
N SER A 199 11.90 -3.37 -14.78
CA SER A 199 13.22 -2.89 -14.38
C SER A 199 13.32 -1.36 -14.33
N ILE A 200 12.58 -0.65 -15.19
CA ILE A 200 12.53 0.81 -15.24
C ILE A 200 11.06 1.24 -15.28
N CYS A 201 10.53 1.70 -14.14
CA CYS A 201 9.19 2.26 -14.02
C CYS A 201 9.08 3.19 -12.80
N LEU A 202 8.06 4.04 -12.77
CA LEU A 202 7.78 4.93 -11.64
C LEU A 202 7.61 4.15 -10.33
N LEU A 203 7.03 2.95 -10.40
CA LEU A 203 6.84 2.08 -9.25
C LEU A 203 8.15 1.65 -8.59
N GLN A 204 9.26 1.53 -9.33
CA GLN A 204 10.58 1.29 -8.73
C GLN A 204 11.06 2.49 -7.90
N LEU A 205 10.76 3.72 -8.32
CA LEU A 205 11.06 4.92 -7.52
C LEU A 205 10.21 4.97 -6.25
N CYS A 206 8.92 4.65 -6.36
CA CYS A 206 8.02 4.53 -5.20
C CYS A 206 8.50 3.45 -4.23
N ARG A 207 8.90 2.28 -4.75
CA ARG A 207 9.49 1.18 -3.96
C ARG A 207 10.69 1.67 -3.14
N VAL A 208 11.64 2.35 -3.78
CA VAL A 208 12.81 2.92 -3.09
C VAL A 208 12.38 3.91 -2.02
N GLY A 209 11.44 4.81 -2.33
CA GLY A 209 10.90 5.77 -1.36
C GLY A 209 10.27 5.10 -0.13
N VAL A 210 9.49 4.04 -0.33
CA VAL A 210 8.86 3.27 0.75
C VAL A 210 9.91 2.53 1.60
N ILE A 211 10.92 1.92 0.97
CA ILE A 211 12.03 1.28 1.68
C ILE A 211 12.74 2.29 2.57
N PHE A 212 13.09 3.47 2.04
CA PHE A 212 13.73 4.51 2.85
C PHE A 212 12.84 5.03 3.97
N TYR A 213 11.56 5.24 3.69
CA TYR A 213 10.58 5.68 4.67
C TYR A 213 10.52 4.74 5.88
N ASP A 214 10.35 3.45 5.62
CA ASP A 214 10.18 2.46 6.67
C ASP A 214 11.50 2.18 7.38
N TRP A 215 12.61 2.18 6.64
CA TRP A 215 13.96 2.04 7.20
C TRP A 215 14.31 3.19 8.16
N LEU A 216 13.93 4.43 7.87
CA LEU A 216 14.17 5.56 8.79
C LEU A 216 13.42 5.41 10.13
N ASP A 217 12.30 4.68 10.14
CA ASP A 217 11.54 4.30 11.34
C ASP A 217 11.23 5.47 12.28
N PHE A 218 10.85 6.62 11.72
CA PHE A 218 10.45 7.78 12.50
C PHE A 218 9.01 7.62 13.01
N LYS A 219 8.86 7.42 14.32
CA LYS A 219 7.55 7.23 14.98
C LYS A 219 6.51 8.30 14.63
N TRP A 220 6.88 9.57 14.61
CA TRP A 220 5.95 10.67 14.30
C TRP A 220 5.41 10.59 12.87
N LEU A 221 6.24 10.10 11.94
CA LEU A 221 5.90 9.96 10.53
C LEU A 221 5.00 8.73 10.33
N LYS A 222 5.33 7.59 10.96
CA LYS A 222 4.47 6.39 10.99
C LYS A 222 3.11 6.65 11.65
N ASN A 223 3.06 7.49 12.68
CA ASN A 223 1.79 7.92 13.29
C ASN A 223 0.94 8.79 12.35
N TYR A 224 1.56 9.47 11.38
CA TYR A 224 0.85 10.27 10.38
C TYR A 224 0.39 9.42 9.19
N TYR A 225 1.24 8.50 8.72
CA TYR A 225 0.91 7.60 7.61
C TYR A 225 1.61 6.26 7.76
N ASP A 226 0.85 5.18 7.90
CA ASP A 226 1.41 3.83 8.02
C ASP A 226 1.29 3.07 6.69
N PHE A 227 2.42 2.53 6.21
CA PHE A 227 2.43 1.62 5.06
C PHE A 227 2.04 0.19 5.47
N GLY A 228 2.19 -0.14 6.76
CA GLY A 228 1.82 -1.40 7.40
C GLY A 228 2.86 -2.50 7.29
N PHE A 229 4.13 -2.17 7.06
CA PHE A 229 5.22 -3.15 6.95
C PHE A 229 5.93 -3.44 8.28
N ASP A 230 5.29 -3.16 9.42
CA ASP A 230 5.90 -3.34 10.75
C ASP A 230 6.41 -4.78 10.97
N HIS A 231 5.71 -5.79 10.44
CA HIS A 231 6.07 -7.20 10.57
C HIS A 231 7.29 -7.62 9.74
N PHE A 232 7.71 -6.81 8.75
CA PHE A 232 8.98 -6.99 8.03
C PHE A 232 10.19 -6.42 8.76
N GLU A 233 9.96 -5.66 9.84
CA GLU A 233 11.01 -5.17 10.73
C GLU A 233 12.15 -4.40 10.01
N MET A 234 11.80 -3.56 9.02
CA MET A 234 12.76 -2.89 8.12
C MET A 234 13.54 -1.73 8.75
N GLY A 235 13.22 -1.35 9.99
CA GLY A 235 13.81 -0.19 10.65
C GLY A 235 15.33 -0.27 10.81
N TRP A 236 16.01 0.87 10.66
CA TRP A 236 17.46 1.02 10.70
C TRP A 236 18.09 0.51 12.00
N ARG A 237 17.35 0.56 13.12
CA ARG A 237 17.81 0.05 14.42
C ARG A 237 17.97 -1.47 14.42
N LYS A 238 17.22 -2.18 13.58
CA LYS A 238 17.26 -3.64 13.46
C LYS A 238 18.17 -4.09 12.33
N GLN A 239 18.04 -3.49 11.15
CA GLN A 239 18.71 -3.95 9.93
C GLN A 239 20.02 -3.22 9.59
N GLY A 240 20.25 -2.03 10.15
CA GLY A 240 21.41 -1.20 9.84
C GLY A 240 21.51 -0.83 8.35
N ILE A 241 22.70 -0.41 7.91
CA ILE A 241 22.95 0.00 6.52
C ILE A 241 23.07 -1.22 5.58
N SER A 242 23.58 -2.35 6.07
CA SER A 242 23.69 -3.57 5.26
C SER A 242 22.31 -4.10 4.87
N GLY A 243 21.36 -4.13 5.80
CA GLY A 243 20.00 -4.57 5.48
C GLY A 243 19.26 -3.59 4.56
N LEU A 244 19.57 -2.28 4.62
CA LEU A 244 19.06 -1.33 3.61
C LEU A 244 19.53 -1.71 2.20
N ILE A 245 20.79 -2.10 2.03
CA ILE A 245 21.32 -2.56 0.75
C ILE A 245 20.57 -3.82 0.29
N ASP A 246 20.33 -4.77 1.19
CA ASP A 246 19.56 -5.99 0.87
C ASP A 246 18.12 -5.70 0.45
N LEU A 247 17.43 -4.77 1.13
CA LEU A 247 16.08 -4.31 0.76
C LEU A 247 16.06 -3.65 -0.63
N LEU A 248 17.06 -2.80 -0.92
CA LEU A 248 17.17 -2.12 -2.22
C LEU A 248 17.51 -3.07 -3.36
N LEU A 249 18.38 -4.06 -3.12
CA LEU A 249 18.70 -5.11 -4.08
C LEU A 249 17.54 -6.09 -4.30
N GLY A 250 16.56 -6.13 -3.38
CA GLY A 250 15.42 -7.04 -3.45
C GLY A 250 15.75 -8.44 -2.96
N ASN A 251 16.73 -8.56 -2.05
CA ASN A 251 17.06 -9.82 -1.39
C ASN A 251 16.09 -10.13 -0.23
N SER A 252 15.43 -9.11 0.31
CA SER A 252 14.55 -9.20 1.48
C SER A 252 13.44 -8.14 1.43
N GLY A 253 12.45 -8.29 2.32
CA GLY A 253 11.33 -7.36 2.46
C GLY A 253 10.13 -7.66 1.55
N PRO A 254 9.06 -6.85 1.65
CA PRO A 254 7.76 -7.12 1.02
C PRO A 254 7.84 -7.19 -0.51
N PHE A 255 8.73 -6.39 -1.09
CA PHE A 255 8.91 -6.33 -2.54
C PHE A 255 9.67 -7.54 -3.12
N ALA A 256 10.45 -8.24 -2.30
CA ALA A 256 11.19 -9.43 -2.71
C ALA A 256 10.28 -10.67 -2.71
N SER A 257 9.46 -10.84 -1.67
CA SER A 257 8.50 -11.93 -1.56
C SER A 257 7.27 -11.74 -2.44
N GLY A 258 6.94 -10.50 -2.81
CA GLY A 258 5.68 -10.16 -3.47
C GLY A 258 4.51 -10.06 -2.49
N ASP A 259 4.79 -10.01 -1.19
CA ASP A 259 3.79 -9.91 -0.13
C ASP A 259 3.45 -8.43 0.17
N TRP A 260 2.76 -7.82 -0.80
CA TRP A 260 2.27 -6.46 -0.74
C TRP A 260 1.10 -6.28 -1.70
N ILE A 261 0.44 -5.12 -1.66
CA ILE A 261 -0.89 -4.95 -2.25
C ILE A 261 -0.96 -5.08 -3.77
N LEU A 262 0.08 -4.72 -4.54
CA LEU A 262 -0.03 -4.68 -6.01
C LEU A 262 -0.06 -6.06 -6.66
N PRO A 263 0.79 -7.04 -6.29
CA PRO A 263 0.66 -8.42 -6.73
C PRO A 263 -0.76 -8.97 -6.59
N ASP A 264 -1.41 -8.73 -5.44
CA ASP A 264 -2.77 -9.21 -5.18
C ASP A 264 -3.85 -8.51 -6.03
N LEU A 265 -3.55 -7.34 -6.59
CA LEU A 265 -4.44 -6.58 -7.45
C LEU A 265 -4.23 -6.87 -8.94
N THR A 266 -3.21 -7.62 -9.32
CA THR A 266 -3.03 -8.08 -10.71
C THR A 266 -4.12 -9.08 -11.10
N ILE A 267 -4.24 -9.36 -12.40
CA ILE A 267 -5.19 -10.36 -12.90
C ILE A 267 -4.72 -11.79 -12.53
N GLN A 268 -3.42 -12.00 -12.37
CA GLN A 268 -2.88 -13.29 -11.94
C GLN A 268 -3.09 -13.49 -10.45
N GLY A 269 -2.80 -12.46 -9.65
CA GLY A 269 -3.01 -12.49 -8.21
C GLY A 269 -4.50 -12.57 -7.83
N SER A 270 -5.40 -12.09 -8.68
CA SER A 270 -6.84 -12.18 -8.44
C SER A 270 -7.46 -13.56 -8.61
N LEU A 271 -6.79 -14.45 -9.34
CA LEU A 271 -7.31 -15.78 -9.71
C LEU A 271 -6.87 -16.88 -8.73
N ASN A 272 -5.90 -16.59 -7.86
CA ASN A 272 -5.38 -17.48 -6.83
C ASN A 272 -6.08 -17.21 -5.49
#